data_AF-A0A5N4A7Q0-F1
#
_entry.id   AF-A0A5N4A7Q0-F1
#
_cell.length_a   1.000
_cell.length_b   1.000
_cell.length_c   1.000
_cell.angle_alpha   90.00
_cell.angle_beta   90.00
_cell.angle_gamma   90.00
#
_symmetry.space_group_name_H-M   'P 1'
#
loop_
_entity.id
_entity.type
_entity.pdbx_description
1 polymer ?
#
loop_
_entity_poly.entity_id
_entity_poly.type
_entity_poly.pdbx_seq_one_letter_code
_entity_poly.pdbx_strand_id
1 'polypeptide(L)'
;MAMSSRHQLKDERDTLKKQNENGHWSATAELAAAQEKQMEVCEVCGAFLIVGDAQQRIDDHLMGKQHVGYARLKTAVEEITGAVQSARDERRNIKDERKDKKEGDRDKMERKKEFRDRSEHRSERMSTEWREKDKKDRVERRDRDRERDKRERDRKHRDHDRDSGRDSRSSRHSHRH
;
A
#
# COMPACT_ATOMS: atom_id res chain seq x y z
N MET A 1 -96.18 -3.58 -44.13
CA MET A 1 -95.18 -4.63 -43.79
C MET A 1 -93.93 -4.60 -44.69
N ALA A 2 -94.03 -4.36 -46.01
CA ALA A 2 -92.86 -4.39 -46.93
C ALA A 2 -91.77 -3.31 -46.71
N MET A 3 -92.09 -2.14 -46.14
CA MET A 3 -91.12 -1.06 -45.92
C MET A 3 -90.12 -1.37 -44.79
N SER A 4 -90.53 -2.15 -43.77
CA SER A 4 -89.67 -2.49 -42.63
C SER A 4 -88.57 -3.47 -43.03
N SER A 5 -88.90 -4.48 -43.85
CA SER A 5 -87.95 -5.47 -44.35
C SER A 5 -86.91 -4.84 -45.28
N ARG A 6 -87.31 -3.84 -46.10
CA ARG A 6 -86.37 -3.11 -46.95
C ARG A 6 -85.39 -2.24 -46.15
N HIS A 7 -85.81 -1.69 -45.00
CA HIS A 7 -84.92 -0.94 -44.12
C HIS A 7 -83.93 -1.87 -43.42
N GLN A 8 -84.42 -3.01 -42.90
CA GLN A 8 -83.59 -4.05 -42.31
C GLN A 8 -82.51 -4.56 -43.28
N LEU A 9 -82.89 -4.87 -44.52
CA LEU A 9 -81.93 -5.30 -45.55
C LEU A 9 -80.92 -4.22 -45.94
N LYS A 10 -81.29 -2.93 -45.84
CA LYS A 10 -80.34 -1.84 -46.08
C LYS A 10 -79.36 -1.69 -44.93
N ASP A 11 -79.85 -1.77 -43.70
CA ASP A 11 -79.03 -1.69 -42.50
C ASP A 11 -78.06 -2.88 -42.42
N GLU A 12 -78.52 -4.11 -42.72
CA GLU A 12 -77.69 -5.31 -42.83
C GLU A 12 -76.63 -5.20 -43.94
N ARG A 13 -76.99 -4.60 -45.08
CA ARG A 13 -76.02 -4.34 -46.16
C ARG A 13 -74.98 -3.32 -45.75
N ASP A 14 -75.36 -2.28 -45.01
CA ASP A 14 -74.45 -1.23 -44.57
C ASP A 14 -73.56 -1.69 -43.41
N THR A 15 -74.02 -2.59 -42.55
CA THR A 15 -73.18 -3.25 -41.53
C THR A 15 -72.20 -4.23 -42.18
N LEU A 16 -72.64 -5.05 -43.15
CA LEU A 16 -71.74 -5.95 -43.89
C LEU A 16 -70.69 -5.18 -44.70
N LYS A 17 -71.04 -4.05 -45.31
CA LYS A 17 -70.06 -3.17 -45.98
C LYS A 17 -69.02 -2.63 -45.01
N LYS A 18 -69.44 -2.10 -43.85
CA LYS A 18 -68.51 -1.62 -42.80
C LYS A 18 -67.62 -2.73 -42.24
N GLN A 19 -68.16 -3.94 -42.05
CA GLN A 19 -67.36 -5.10 -41.63
C GLN A 19 -66.35 -5.53 -42.70
N ASN A 20 -66.73 -5.50 -43.97
CA ASN A 20 -65.84 -5.84 -45.09
C ASN A 20 -64.76 -4.77 -45.33
N GLU A 21 -65.09 -3.48 -45.19
CA GLU A 21 -64.13 -2.37 -45.28
C GLU A 21 -63.10 -2.41 -44.13
N ASN A 22 -63.56 -2.69 -42.90
CA ASN A 22 -62.67 -2.83 -41.74
C ASN A 22 -61.81 -4.10 -41.80
N GLY A 23 -62.38 -5.23 -42.26
CA GLY A 23 -61.67 -6.50 -42.42
C GLY A 23 -60.67 -6.49 -43.57
N HIS A 24 -60.97 -5.77 -44.65
CA HIS A 24 -60.06 -5.59 -45.78
C HIS A 24 -58.82 -4.78 -45.36
N TRP A 25 -59.00 -3.68 -44.62
CA TRP A 25 -57.88 -2.89 -44.11
C TRP A 25 -57.00 -3.67 -43.12
N SER A 26 -57.62 -4.40 -42.18
CA SER A 26 -56.86 -5.23 -41.22
C SER A 26 -56.09 -6.34 -41.92
N ALA A 27 -56.70 -7.02 -42.89
CA ALA A 27 -56.02 -8.06 -43.68
C ALA A 27 -54.87 -7.47 -44.50
N THR A 28 -55.05 -6.30 -45.14
CA THR A 28 -53.96 -5.63 -45.86
C THR A 28 -52.84 -5.14 -44.94
N ALA A 29 -53.16 -4.68 -43.73
CA ALA A 29 -52.17 -4.26 -42.74
C ALA A 29 -51.39 -5.46 -42.19
N GLU A 30 -52.05 -6.59 -41.98
CA GLU A 30 -51.43 -7.84 -41.53
C GLU A 30 -50.56 -8.46 -42.64
N LEU A 31 -50.99 -8.40 -43.89
CA LEU A 31 -50.15 -8.74 -45.05
C LEU A 31 -48.95 -7.80 -45.20
N ALA A 32 -49.12 -6.50 -44.97
CA ALA A 32 -48.03 -5.54 -45.02
C ALA A 32 -47.01 -5.79 -43.89
N ALA A 33 -47.48 -6.07 -42.67
CA ALA A 33 -46.63 -6.45 -41.55
C ALA A 33 -45.90 -7.78 -41.77
N ALA A 34 -46.55 -8.75 -42.41
CA ALA A 34 -45.92 -10.02 -42.79
C ALA A 34 -44.88 -9.88 -43.92
N GLN A 35 -44.95 -8.80 -44.72
CA GLN A 35 -43.94 -8.47 -45.74
C GLN A 35 -42.81 -7.58 -45.23
N GLU A 36 -42.97 -6.99 -44.04
CA GLU A 36 -41.90 -6.24 -43.41
C GLU A 36 -40.84 -7.20 -42.85
N LYS A 37 -39.72 -7.30 -43.57
CA LYS A 37 -38.59 -8.11 -43.17
C LYS A 37 -37.90 -7.48 -41.96
N GLN A 38 -37.95 -8.18 -40.83
CA GLN A 38 -37.22 -7.78 -39.64
C GLN A 38 -35.71 -7.85 -39.90
N MET A 39 -34.98 -6.78 -39.53
CA MET A 39 -33.55 -6.64 -39.78
C MET A 39 -32.76 -6.64 -38.46
N GLU A 40 -31.64 -7.34 -38.43
CA GLU A 40 -30.67 -7.37 -37.33
C GLU A 40 -29.28 -6.98 -37.83
N VAL A 41 -28.37 -6.62 -36.92
CA VAL A 41 -26.99 -6.27 -37.26
C VAL A 41 -26.06 -7.41 -36.86
N CYS A 42 -25.17 -7.81 -37.76
CA CYS A 42 -24.14 -8.80 -37.44
C CYS A 42 -23.13 -8.24 -36.41
N GLU A 43 -22.92 -8.96 -35.31
CA GLU A 43 -21.99 -8.57 -34.24
C GLU A 43 -20.52 -8.51 -34.66
N VAL A 44 -20.17 -9.20 -35.76
CA VAL A 44 -18.78 -9.29 -36.24
C VAL A 44 -18.46 -8.15 -37.19
N CYS A 45 -19.25 -7.97 -38.25
CA CYS A 45 -18.95 -7.02 -39.32
C CYS A 45 -19.93 -5.84 -39.42
N GLY A 46 -20.95 -5.78 -38.56
CA GLY A 46 -21.86 -4.64 -38.48
C GLY A 46 -22.81 -4.46 -39.67
N ALA A 47 -22.88 -5.45 -40.58
CA ALA A 47 -23.80 -5.40 -41.70
C ALA A 47 -25.21 -5.83 -41.29
N PHE A 48 -26.22 -5.28 -41.95
CA PHE A 48 -27.62 -5.63 -41.73
C PHE A 48 -27.95 -6.99 -42.37
N LEU A 49 -28.57 -7.87 -41.58
CA LEU A 49 -29.06 -9.19 -41.95
C LEU A 49 -30.58 -9.21 -41.81
N ILE A 50 -31.26 -9.89 -42.74
CA ILE A 50 -32.70 -10.12 -42.64
C ILE A 50 -32.92 -11.36 -41.76
N VAL A 51 -33.70 -11.23 -40.71
CA VAL A 51 -34.10 -12.35 -39.85
C VAL A 51 -35.06 -13.25 -40.62
N GLY A 52 -34.80 -14.56 -40.63
CA GLY A 52 -35.61 -15.55 -41.35
C GLY A 52 -35.36 -15.60 -42.87
N ASP A 53 -34.25 -15.04 -43.36
CA ASP A 53 -33.85 -15.18 -44.76
C ASP A 53 -33.33 -16.59 -45.09
N ALA A 54 -33.15 -16.87 -46.39
CA ALA A 54 -32.62 -18.15 -46.86
C ALA A 54 -31.23 -18.44 -46.26
N GLN A 55 -31.06 -19.65 -45.73
CA GLN A 55 -29.82 -20.09 -45.06
C GLN A 55 -28.56 -19.85 -45.91
N GLN A 56 -28.66 -20.09 -47.23
CA GLN A 56 -27.54 -19.87 -48.16
C GLN A 56 -26.98 -18.43 -48.10
N ARG A 57 -27.84 -17.42 -47.91
CA ARG A 57 -27.39 -16.02 -47.82
C ARG A 57 -26.67 -15.75 -46.49
N ILE A 58 -27.11 -16.41 -45.41
CA ILE A 58 -26.44 -16.33 -44.10
C ILE A 58 -25.05 -16.96 -44.22
N ASP A 59 -24.95 -18.12 -44.86
CA ASP A 59 -23.68 -18.82 -45.05
C ASP A 59 -22.70 -17.98 -45.90
N ASP A 60 -23.17 -17.39 -47.00
CA ASP A 60 -22.38 -16.47 -47.85
C ASP A 60 -21.89 -15.24 -47.06
N HIS A 61 -22.69 -14.74 -46.12
CA HIS A 61 -22.29 -13.65 -45.23
C HIS A 61 -21.20 -14.09 -44.25
N LEU A 62 -21.37 -15.24 -43.57
CA LEU A 62 -20.43 -15.76 -42.58
C LEU A 62 -19.08 -16.14 -43.20
N MET A 63 -19.10 -16.74 -44.40
CA MET A 63 -17.92 -17.08 -45.18
C MET A 63 -17.38 -15.90 -46.00
N GLY A 64 -18.05 -14.75 -45.93
CA GLY A 64 -17.66 -13.53 -46.60
C GLY A 64 -16.33 -12.98 -46.08
N LYS A 65 -15.54 -12.38 -46.97
CA LYS A 65 -14.23 -11.80 -46.63
C LYS A 65 -14.32 -10.73 -45.53
N GLN A 66 -15.40 -9.95 -45.52
CA GLN A 66 -15.63 -8.93 -44.50
C GLN A 66 -15.87 -9.56 -43.14
N HIS A 67 -16.78 -10.54 -43.04
CA HIS A 67 -17.08 -11.21 -41.79
C HIS A 67 -15.85 -11.91 -41.21
N VAL A 68 -15.16 -12.73 -42.02
CA VAL A 68 -13.92 -13.41 -41.61
C VAL A 68 -12.81 -12.41 -41.27
N GLY A 69 -12.70 -11.32 -42.03
CA GLY A 69 -11.71 -10.27 -41.80
C GLY A 69 -11.91 -9.56 -40.47
N TYR A 70 -13.13 -9.10 -40.18
CA TYR A 70 -13.46 -8.45 -38.91
C TYR A 70 -13.35 -9.40 -37.72
N ALA A 71 -13.72 -10.67 -37.87
CA ALA A 71 -13.52 -11.67 -36.83
C ALA A 71 -12.03 -11.77 -36.43
N ARG A 72 -11.12 -11.85 -37.41
CA ARG A 72 -9.66 -11.87 -37.16
C ARG A 72 -9.12 -10.57 -36.59
N LEU A 73 -9.66 -9.43 -37.02
CA LEU A 73 -9.26 -8.14 -36.47
C LEU A 73 -9.66 -8.04 -34.99
N LYS A 74 -10.86 -8.50 -34.63
CA LYS A 74 -11.33 -8.52 -33.24
C LYS A 74 -10.42 -9.37 -32.36
N THR A 75 -10.08 -10.59 -32.80
CA THR A 75 -9.15 -11.46 -32.05
C THR A 75 -7.76 -10.83 -31.91
N ALA A 76 -7.23 -10.25 -32.99
CA ALA A 76 -5.92 -9.58 -32.93
C ALA A 76 -5.91 -8.36 -31.98
N VAL A 77 -7.00 -7.59 -31.95
CA VAL A 77 -7.14 -6.47 -31.01
C VAL A 77 -7.21 -6.97 -29.57
N GLU A 78 -7.96 -8.03 -29.29
CA GLU A 78 -8.04 -8.65 -27.96
C GLU A 78 -6.67 -9.18 -27.51
N GLU A 79 -5.91 -9.83 -28.40
CA GLU A 79 -4.55 -10.29 -28.12
C GLU A 79 -3.59 -9.14 -27.81
N ILE A 80 -3.59 -8.08 -28.64
CA ILE A 80 -2.71 -6.92 -28.44
C ILE A 80 -3.08 -6.18 -27.16
N THR A 81 -4.37 -5.96 -26.91
CA THR A 81 -4.82 -5.27 -25.69
C THR A 81 -4.51 -6.09 -24.44
N GLY A 82 -4.69 -7.42 -24.48
CA GLY A 82 -4.29 -8.33 -23.42
C GLY A 82 -2.78 -8.30 -23.16
N ALA A 83 -1.95 -8.33 -24.21
CA ALA A 83 -0.49 -8.25 -24.09
C ALA A 83 -0.02 -6.89 -23.53
N VAL A 84 -0.66 -5.79 -23.94
CA VAL A 84 -0.34 -4.45 -23.42
C VAL A 84 -0.76 -4.32 -21.96
N GLN A 85 -1.90 -4.89 -21.57
CA GLN A 85 -2.35 -4.91 -20.18
C GLN A 85 -1.41 -5.73 -19.31
N SER A 86 -1.07 -6.96 -19.71
CA SER A 86 -0.14 -7.80 -18.95
C SER A 86 1.24 -7.17 -18.82
N ALA A 87 1.77 -6.55 -19.88
CA ALA A 87 3.03 -5.81 -19.82
C ALA A 87 2.96 -4.57 -18.92
N ARG A 88 1.80 -3.90 -18.84
CA ARG A 88 1.59 -2.78 -17.90
C ARG A 88 1.54 -3.27 -16.46
N ASP A 89 0.87 -4.38 -16.20
CA ASP A 89 0.76 -4.96 -14.86
C ASP A 89 2.09 -5.52 -14.38
N GLU A 90 2.84 -6.20 -15.26
CA GLU A 90 4.21 -6.64 -14.95
C GLU A 90 5.12 -5.43 -14.61
N ARG A 91 5.06 -4.35 -15.40
CA ARG A 91 5.81 -3.12 -15.10
C ARG A 91 5.39 -2.49 -13.76
N ARG A 92 4.12 -2.56 -13.39
CA ARG A 92 3.63 -2.10 -12.08
C ARG A 92 4.19 -2.97 -10.96
N ASN A 93 4.09 -4.29 -11.09
CA ASN A 93 4.61 -5.24 -10.11
C ASN A 93 6.12 -5.05 -9.89
N ILE A 94 6.91 -4.93 -10.96
CA ILE A 94 8.35 -4.65 -10.86
C ILE A 94 8.61 -3.32 -10.14
N LYS A 95 7.82 -2.28 -10.44
CA LYS A 95 7.98 -0.97 -9.80
C LYS A 95 7.66 -1.03 -8.31
N ASP A 96 6.63 -1.75 -7.92
CA ASP A 96 6.22 -1.88 -6.53
C ASP A 96 7.19 -2.77 -5.76
N GLU A 97 7.65 -3.90 -6.31
CA GLU A 97 8.70 -4.72 -5.69
C GLU A 97 10.01 -3.91 -5.48
N ARG A 98 10.38 -3.04 -6.43
CA ARG A 98 11.53 -2.14 -6.27
C ARG A 98 11.32 -1.09 -5.19
N LYS A 99 10.09 -0.61 -4.97
CA LYS A 99 9.79 0.30 -3.87
C LYS A 99 9.88 -0.42 -2.54
N ASP A 100 9.28 -1.60 -2.42
CA ASP A 100 9.27 -2.40 -1.20
C ASP A 100 10.70 -2.76 -0.76
N LYS A 101 11.55 -3.17 -1.72
CA LYS A 101 12.99 -3.39 -1.44
C LYS A 101 13.68 -2.13 -0.93
N LYS A 102 13.42 -0.98 -1.56
CA LYS A 102 14.03 0.30 -1.17
C LYS A 102 13.56 0.77 0.20
N GLU A 103 12.30 0.52 0.54
CA GLU A 103 11.74 0.81 1.86
C GLU A 103 12.35 -0.10 2.92
N GLY A 104 12.41 -1.41 2.67
CA GLY A 104 13.08 -2.35 3.57
C GLY A 104 14.56 -2.03 3.81
N ASP A 105 15.28 -1.60 2.78
CA ASP A 105 16.68 -1.17 2.93
C ASP A 105 16.81 0.10 3.78
N ARG A 106 15.87 1.05 3.64
CA ARG A 106 15.83 2.26 4.47
C ARG A 106 15.55 1.92 5.93
N ASP A 107 14.55 1.09 6.19
CA ASP A 107 14.20 0.65 7.55
C ASP A 107 15.37 -0.08 8.22
N LYS A 108 16.08 -0.92 7.45
CA LYS A 108 17.28 -1.62 7.94
C LYS A 108 18.40 -0.64 8.26
N MET A 109 18.60 0.38 7.45
CA MET A 109 19.60 1.42 7.68
C MET A 109 19.25 2.27 8.91
N GLU A 110 17.97 2.61 9.09
CA GLU A 110 17.48 3.35 10.25
C GLU A 110 17.66 2.56 11.55
N ARG A 111 17.25 1.29 11.58
CA ARG A 111 17.50 0.40 12.74
C ARG A 111 18.98 0.25 13.05
N LYS A 112 19.84 0.16 12.02
CA LYS A 112 21.30 0.08 12.21
C LYS A 112 21.85 1.38 12.81
N LYS A 113 21.34 2.53 12.37
CA LYS A 113 21.71 3.84 12.91
C LYS A 113 21.28 3.96 14.37
N GLU A 114 20.03 3.62 14.68
CA GLU A 114 19.51 3.63 16.05
C GLU A 114 20.33 2.72 16.98
N PHE A 115 20.67 1.51 16.52
CA PHE A 115 21.53 0.60 17.29
C PHE A 115 22.92 1.20 17.54
N ARG A 116 23.50 1.85 16.53
CA ARG A 116 24.80 2.51 16.65
C ARG A 116 24.73 3.67 17.65
N ASP A 117 23.74 4.55 17.53
CA ASP A 117 23.54 5.70 18.42
C ASP A 117 23.34 5.23 19.86
N ARG A 118 22.55 4.18 20.08
CA ARG A 118 22.34 3.59 21.41
C ARG A 118 23.61 2.97 21.98
N SER A 119 24.42 2.30 21.15
CA SER A 119 25.70 1.72 21.56
C SER A 119 26.71 2.81 21.94
N GLU A 120 26.76 3.89 21.16
CA GLU A 120 27.63 5.05 21.39
C GLU A 120 27.28 5.72 22.72
N HIS A 121 25.99 6.02 22.96
CA HIS A 121 25.54 6.56 24.24
C HIS A 121 25.86 5.66 25.44
N ARG A 122 25.78 4.33 25.28
CA ARG A 122 26.15 3.40 26.34
C ARG A 122 27.65 3.43 26.62
N SER A 123 28.46 3.51 25.57
CA SER A 123 29.92 3.61 25.66
C SER A 123 30.35 4.93 26.34
N GLU A 124 29.71 6.04 25.98
CA GLU A 124 29.95 7.36 26.59
C GLU A 124 29.62 7.36 28.09
N ARG A 125 28.46 6.81 28.48
CA ARG A 125 28.12 6.62 29.90
C ARG A 125 29.15 5.78 30.63
N MET A 126 29.57 4.67 30.04
CA MET A 126 30.59 3.82 30.68
C MET A 126 31.92 4.57 30.82
N SER A 127 32.33 5.31 29.79
CA SER A 127 33.56 6.09 29.79
C SER A 127 33.55 7.21 30.84
N THR A 128 32.41 7.87 31.03
CA THR A 128 32.25 8.90 32.07
C THR A 128 32.30 8.30 33.46
N GLU A 129 31.60 7.20 33.70
CA GLU A 129 31.61 6.46 34.97
C GLU A 129 33.02 5.97 35.34
N TRP A 130 33.78 5.42 34.37
CA TRP A 130 35.18 5.03 34.57
C TRP A 130 36.07 6.22 34.96
N ARG A 131 35.89 7.40 34.33
CA ARG A 131 36.65 8.61 34.68
C ARG A 131 36.32 9.13 36.07
N GLU A 132 35.05 9.06 36.48
CA GLU A 132 34.66 9.47 37.84
C GLU A 132 35.23 8.52 38.89
N LYS A 133 35.23 7.21 38.61
CA LYS A 133 35.84 6.20 39.48
C LYS A 133 37.35 6.43 39.64
N ASP A 134 38.08 6.68 38.55
CA ASP A 134 39.52 6.99 38.60
C ASP A 134 39.81 8.27 39.41
N LYS A 135 39.01 9.32 39.24
CA LYS A 135 39.11 10.54 40.06
C LYS A 135 38.93 10.24 41.54
N LYS A 136 37.90 9.45 41.90
CA LYS A 136 37.63 9.08 43.28
C LYS A 136 38.79 8.27 43.88
N ASP A 137 39.30 7.29 43.15
CA ASP A 137 40.43 6.46 43.56
C ASP A 137 41.70 7.30 43.78
N ARG A 138 41.96 8.31 42.93
CA ARG A 138 43.06 9.27 43.12
C ARG A 138 42.91 10.11 44.39
N VAL A 139 41.70 10.60 44.66
CA VAL A 139 41.43 11.41 45.88
C VAL A 139 41.64 10.55 47.12
N GLU A 140 41.09 9.33 47.13
CA GLU A 140 41.23 8.41 48.25
C GLU A 140 42.69 8.01 48.51
N ARG A 141 43.48 7.76 47.46
CA ARG A 141 44.93 7.55 47.59
C ARG A 141 45.62 8.75 48.24
N ARG A 142 45.31 9.96 47.77
CA ARG A 142 45.91 11.20 48.29
C ARG A 142 45.55 11.45 49.76
N ASP A 143 44.33 11.08 50.17
CA ASP A 143 43.90 11.21 51.57
C ASP A 143 44.59 10.17 52.46
N ARG A 144 44.77 8.93 51.99
CA ARG A 144 45.58 7.92 52.70
C ARG A 144 47.04 8.36 52.82
N ASP A 145 47.61 8.98 51.80
CA ASP A 145 49.00 9.50 51.84
C ASP A 145 49.11 10.64 52.88
N ARG A 146 48.15 11.56 52.92
CA ARG A 146 48.09 12.62 53.96
C ARG A 146 47.93 12.04 55.37
N GLU A 147 47.12 11.00 55.54
CA GLU A 147 47.01 10.32 56.84
C GLU A 147 48.32 9.65 57.25
N ARG A 148 49.03 9.03 56.30
CA ARG A 148 50.35 8.44 56.55
C ARG A 148 51.35 9.53 56.96
N ASP A 149 51.40 10.66 56.27
CA ASP A 149 52.26 11.80 56.60
C ASP A 149 51.95 12.38 57.99
N LYS A 150 50.67 12.51 58.35
CA LYS A 150 50.27 12.94 59.70
C LYS A 150 50.76 11.96 60.76
N ARG A 151 50.54 10.65 60.56
CA ARG A 151 51.01 9.61 61.49
C ARG A 151 52.54 9.59 61.61
N GLU A 152 53.27 9.86 60.53
CA GLU A 152 54.72 10.00 60.57
C GLU A 152 55.18 11.25 61.33
N ARG A 153 54.51 12.40 61.15
CA ARG A 153 54.77 13.61 61.94
C ARG A 153 54.45 13.42 63.42
N ASP A 154 53.34 12.77 63.76
CA ASP A 154 52.96 12.49 65.16
C ASP A 154 53.97 11.56 65.84
N ARG A 155 54.51 10.58 65.12
CA ARG A 155 55.61 9.74 65.61
C ARG A 155 56.88 10.58 65.86
N LYS A 156 57.23 11.44 64.91
CA LYS A 156 58.39 12.34 65.02
C LYS A 156 58.27 13.35 66.17
N HIS A 157 57.05 13.80 66.47
CA HIS A 157 56.77 14.68 67.60
C HIS A 157 56.96 13.95 68.94
N ARG A 158 56.48 12.71 69.06
CA ARG A 158 56.69 11.87 70.26
C ARG A 158 58.16 11.55 70.52
N ASP A 159 58.99 11.43 69.48
CA ASP A 159 60.43 11.25 69.64
C ASP A 159 61.13 12.53 70.12
N HIS A 160 60.59 13.73 69.83
CA HIS A 160 61.14 15.00 70.31
C HIS A 160 60.76 15.33 71.76
N ASP A 161 59.59 14.86 72.22
CA ASP A 161 59.18 15.00 73.62
C ASP A 161 59.96 14.09 74.60
N ARG A 162 60.74 13.13 74.09
CA ARG A 162 61.67 12.33 74.91
C ARG A 162 63.02 13.01 75.19
N ASP A 163 63.38 14.07 74.45
CA ASP A 163 64.64 14.81 74.64
C ASP A 163 64.49 16.11 75.46
N SER A 164 63.26 16.59 75.69
CA SER A 164 63.00 17.84 76.44
C SER A 164 62.81 17.66 77.97
N GLY A 165 63.15 16.49 78.51
CA GLY A 165 62.81 16.08 79.89
C GLY A 165 63.98 15.98 80.87
N ARG A 166 65.14 16.60 80.63
CA ARG A 166 66.31 16.48 81.52
C ARG A 166 67.03 17.78 81.82
N ASP A 167 66.30 18.82 82.22
CA ASP A 167 66.95 19.93 82.94
C ASP A 167 65.98 20.62 83.90
N SER A 168 65.90 20.12 85.13
CA SER A 168 65.58 20.96 86.29
C SER A 168 65.77 20.20 87.61
N ARG A 169 66.74 20.72 88.39
CA ARG A 169 66.83 20.74 89.87
C ARG A 169 67.60 19.60 90.55
N SER A 170 68.87 19.89 90.85
CA SER A 170 69.31 19.87 92.25
C SER A 170 70.55 20.75 92.44
N SER A 171 70.34 21.92 93.01
CA SER A 171 71.37 22.71 93.68
C SER A 171 70.93 22.82 95.14
N ARG A 172 71.72 22.24 96.05
CA ARG A 172 71.73 22.58 97.48
C ARG A 172 73.12 22.30 98.08
N HIS A 173 73.75 23.39 98.53
CA HIS A 173 74.67 23.52 99.68
C HIS A 173 76.09 22.91 99.54
N SER A 174 77.18 23.52 100.02
CA SER A 174 77.38 24.66 100.93
C SER A 174 78.83 25.18 100.90
N HIS A 175 79.01 26.40 101.42
CA HIS A 175 80.23 27.13 101.78
C HIS A 175 81.51 26.37 102.19
N ARG A 176 82.64 26.84 101.62
CA ARG A 176 83.83 27.50 102.25
C ARG A 176 84.55 26.81 103.43
N HIS A 177 85.82 26.44 103.19
CA HIS A 177 86.99 26.95 103.92
C HIS A 177 88.27 26.73 103.08
#